data_AF-A0A409WDY1-F1
#
_entry.id   AF-A0A409WDY1-F1
#
_cell.length_a   1.000
_cell.length_b   1.000
_cell.length_c   1.000
_cell.angle_alpha   90.00
_cell.angle_beta   90.00
_cell.angle_gamma   90.00
#
_symmetry.space_group_name_H-M   'P 1'
#
loop_
_entity.id
_entity.type
_entity.pdbx_description
1 polymer ?
#
loop_
_entity_poly.entity_id
_entity_poly.type
_entity_poly.pdbx_seq_one_letter_code
_entity_poly.pdbx_strand_id
1 'polypeptide(L)'
;MWDQVCNERLQKRADDNLAYIREILLKDMVEGGSGLTIFANTQQSAITILDTCVKHSSKSKYNATNSIQLGRSQLCITPYGRRLYSDLLGRIEGAWVRKGTLESDLAQTDSAQNPELNALLQNQLQETIRILDKFALQLAKFGLAPNGMPALQEDVAAYFMHKYGQRQLYAAVLGPLEDQWQKKLSWEQALNAKLAYKHPEYRAKAENCLRQAIQQLPDLAKKLAEFGPPPDGVSGPQGDLAAYVERRPWLGSPIRQFFARLLFWKKQTAA
;
A
#
# COMPACT_ATOMS: atom_id res chain seq x y z
N MET A 1 14.64 -10.16 43.25
CA MET A 1 14.06 -8.79 43.37
C MET A 1 12.77 -8.65 42.55
N TRP A 2 12.62 -9.36 41.43
CA TRP A 2 11.34 -9.51 40.73
C TRP A 2 10.33 -10.39 41.49
N ASP A 3 10.80 -11.22 42.43
CA ASP A 3 9.99 -12.17 43.21
C ASP A 3 9.07 -11.47 44.23
N GLN A 4 9.36 -10.22 44.59
CA GLN A 4 8.46 -9.39 45.43
C GLN A 4 7.36 -8.69 44.62
N VAL A 5 7.49 -8.63 43.30
CA VAL A 5 6.55 -7.95 42.39
C VAL A 5 5.45 -8.92 41.92
N CYS A 6 5.70 -10.22 41.92
CA CYS A 6 4.74 -11.26 41.55
C CYS A 6 4.30 -12.09 42.78
N ASN A 7 3.55 -11.47 43.70
CA ASN A 7 2.91 -12.19 44.79
C ASN A 7 1.49 -12.64 44.40
N GLU A 8 0.98 -13.68 45.06
CA GLU A 8 -0.35 -14.28 44.80
C GLU A 8 -1.47 -13.23 44.82
N ARG A 9 -1.34 -12.20 45.65
CA ARG A 9 -2.31 -11.10 45.75
C ARG A 9 -2.38 -10.27 44.46
N LEU A 10 -1.24 -9.92 43.87
CA LEU A 10 -1.18 -9.17 42.62
C LEU A 10 -1.63 -10.02 41.44
N GLN A 11 -1.28 -11.30 41.42
CA GLN A 11 -1.78 -12.24 40.42
C GLN A 11 -3.30 -12.36 40.48
N LYS A 12 -3.87 -12.60 41.67
CA LYS A 12 -5.32 -12.66 41.87
C LYS A 12 -6.01 -11.38 41.42
N ARG A 13 -5.45 -10.20 41.76
CA ARG A 13 -6.00 -8.91 41.30
C ARG A 13 -5.95 -8.75 39.78
N ALA A 14 -4.88 -9.22 39.14
CA ALA A 14 -4.77 -9.20 37.69
C ALA A 14 -5.80 -10.13 37.04
N ASP A 15 -6.00 -11.32 37.61
CA ASP A 15 -6.98 -12.29 37.14
C ASP A 15 -8.43 -11.79 37.32
N ASP A 16 -8.75 -11.20 38.49
CA ASP A 16 -10.05 -10.59 38.77
C ASP A 16 -10.33 -9.42 37.82
N ASN A 17 -9.33 -8.56 37.55
CA ASN A 17 -9.44 -7.47 36.60
C ASN A 17 -9.64 -7.99 35.16
N LEU A 18 -8.92 -9.04 34.77
CA LEU A 18 -9.06 -9.66 33.45
C LEU A 18 -10.44 -10.28 33.28
N ALA A 19 -10.96 -10.96 34.30
CA ALA A 19 -12.31 -11.52 34.32
C ALA A 19 -13.35 -10.40 34.19
N TYR A 20 -13.22 -9.32 34.96
CA TYR A 20 -14.11 -8.14 34.87
C TYR A 20 -14.11 -7.52 33.47
N ILE A 21 -12.93 -7.30 32.88
CA ILE A 21 -12.83 -6.75 31.52
C ILE A 21 -13.48 -7.70 30.51
N ARG A 22 -13.24 -9.01 30.62
CA ARG A 22 -13.78 -10.00 29.68
C ARG A 22 -15.28 -10.19 29.78
N GLU A 23 -15.80 -10.32 31.00
CA GLU A 23 -17.17 -10.76 31.23
C GLU A 23 -18.18 -9.62 31.32
N ILE A 24 -17.74 -8.45 31.79
CA ILE A 24 -18.61 -7.29 31.99
C ILE A 24 -18.34 -6.27 30.89
N LEU A 25 -17.13 -5.71 30.85
CA LEU A 25 -16.86 -4.56 29.99
C LEU A 25 -16.91 -4.91 28.49
N LEU A 26 -16.28 -6.00 28.06
CA LEU A 26 -16.33 -6.42 26.66
C LEU A 26 -17.73 -6.91 26.26
N LYS A 27 -18.46 -7.55 27.18
CA LYS A 27 -19.82 -8.03 26.92
C LYS A 27 -20.78 -6.86 26.67
N ASP A 28 -20.79 -5.87 27.57
CA ASP A 28 -21.63 -4.67 27.43
C ASP A 28 -21.28 -3.90 26.14
N MET A 29 -20.00 -3.84 25.77
CA MET A 29 -19.60 -3.21 24.52
C MET A 29 -20.08 -4.00 23.29
N VAL A 30 -20.01 -5.33 23.32
CA VAL A 30 -20.51 -6.19 22.23
C VAL A 30 -22.04 -6.10 22.11
N GLU A 31 -22.75 -6.14 23.23
CA GLU A 31 -24.21 -5.97 23.31
C GLU A 31 -24.64 -4.57 22.86
N GLY A 32 -23.84 -3.54 23.17
CA GLY A 32 -24.00 -2.18 22.69
C GLY A 32 -23.67 -1.98 21.20
N GLY A 33 -23.31 -3.04 20.48
CA GLY A 33 -23.03 -3.01 19.04
C GLY A 33 -21.61 -2.56 18.68
N SER A 34 -20.72 -2.39 19.66
CA SER A 34 -19.29 -2.30 19.41
C SER A 34 -18.85 -3.65 18.86
N GLY A 35 -18.50 -3.73 17.57
CA GLY A 35 -18.01 -4.97 16.95
C GLY A 35 -16.62 -5.38 17.45
N LEU A 36 -16.46 -5.59 18.75
CA LEU A 36 -15.25 -6.10 19.38
C LEU A 36 -15.15 -7.59 19.13
N THR A 37 -13.94 -8.04 18.85
CA THR A 37 -13.64 -9.44 18.56
C THR A 37 -12.31 -9.79 19.21
N ILE A 38 -12.23 -10.98 19.79
CA ILE A 38 -11.07 -11.41 20.56
C ILE A 38 -9.96 -11.85 19.60
N PHE A 39 -8.79 -11.23 19.71
CA PHE A 39 -7.59 -11.69 19.00
C PHE A 39 -6.87 -12.77 19.79
N ALA A 40 -7.04 -14.03 19.39
CA ALA A 40 -6.45 -15.20 20.06
C ALA A 40 -4.97 -15.42 19.70
N ASN A 41 -4.31 -14.46 19.06
CA ASN A 41 -2.94 -14.57 18.52
C ASN A 41 -2.73 -15.80 17.61
N THR A 42 -3.77 -16.22 16.90
CA THR A 42 -3.70 -17.24 15.86
C THR A 42 -4.00 -16.62 14.50
N GLN A 43 -3.42 -17.18 13.43
CA GLN A 43 -3.72 -16.75 12.06
C GLN A 43 -5.23 -16.83 11.77
N GLN A 44 -5.88 -17.89 12.25
CA GLN A 44 -7.33 -18.09 12.06
C GLN A 44 -8.15 -16.98 12.74
N SER A 45 -7.78 -16.59 13.96
CA SER A 45 -8.39 -15.45 14.63
C SER A 45 -8.18 -14.16 13.82
N ALA A 46 -6.96 -13.87 13.36
CA ALA A 46 -6.69 -12.68 12.53
C ALA A 46 -7.61 -12.60 11.30
N ILE A 47 -7.75 -13.71 10.56
CA ILE A 47 -8.60 -13.79 9.36
C ILE A 47 -10.07 -13.57 9.73
N THR A 48 -10.53 -14.19 10.80
CA THR A 48 -11.93 -14.07 11.27
C THR A 48 -12.27 -12.64 11.66
N ILE A 49 -11.33 -11.93 12.31
CA ILE A 49 -11.47 -10.50 12.63
C ILE A 49 -11.59 -9.69 11.34
N LEU A 50 -10.71 -9.90 10.38
CA LEU A 50 -10.73 -9.18 9.10
C LEU A 50 -12.04 -9.43 8.33
N ASP A 51 -12.50 -10.68 8.24
CA ASP A 51 -13.77 -11.03 7.59
C ASP A 51 -14.97 -10.37 8.28
N THR A 52 -14.95 -10.32 9.62
CA THR A 52 -15.98 -9.64 10.41
C THR A 52 -15.95 -8.14 10.14
N CYS A 53 -14.77 -7.52 10.15
CA CYS A 53 -14.59 -6.12 9.78
C CYS A 53 -15.12 -5.86 8.37
N VAL A 54 -14.84 -6.71 7.38
CA VAL A 54 -15.35 -6.60 6.00
C VAL A 54 -16.89 -6.69 5.96
N LYS A 55 -17.49 -7.67 6.65
CA LYS A 55 -18.96 -7.86 6.70
C LYS A 55 -19.68 -6.65 7.29
N HIS A 56 -19.14 -6.07 8.36
CA HIS A 56 -19.75 -4.92 9.05
C HIS A 56 -19.37 -3.58 8.46
N SER A 57 -18.40 -3.60 7.56
CA SER A 57 -17.81 -2.40 7.01
C SER A 57 -18.87 -1.47 6.39
N SER A 58 -19.85 -2.03 5.68
CA SER A 58 -20.85 -1.26 4.95
C SER A 58 -21.77 -0.41 5.80
N LYS A 59 -21.75 -0.61 7.12
CA LYS A 59 -22.53 0.15 8.10
C LYS A 59 -21.79 1.37 8.65
N SER A 60 -20.47 1.47 8.44
CA SER A 60 -19.66 2.61 8.88
C SER A 60 -19.48 3.62 7.76
N LYS A 61 -19.69 4.90 8.06
CA LYS A 61 -19.50 6.03 7.13
C LYS A 61 -18.06 6.14 6.58
N TYR A 62 -17.08 5.51 7.25
CA TYR A 62 -15.66 5.56 6.89
C TYR A 62 -15.00 4.17 6.97
N ASN A 63 -15.63 3.14 6.43
CA ASN A 63 -14.94 1.86 6.34
C ASN A 63 -13.83 1.90 5.29
N ALA A 64 -12.65 1.40 5.62
CA ALA A 64 -11.61 1.19 4.63
C ALA A 64 -12.04 0.19 3.53
N THR A 65 -13.04 -0.64 3.83
CA THR A 65 -13.44 -1.83 3.07
C THR A 65 -14.55 -1.62 2.04
N ASN A 66 -15.43 -0.59 2.11
CA ASN A 66 -16.23 -0.15 0.95
C ASN A 66 -15.45 0.86 0.13
N SER A 67 -14.39 1.41 0.70
CA SER A 67 -13.39 2.19 0.00
C SER A 67 -12.44 1.32 -0.83
N ILE A 68 -13.00 0.26 -1.46
CA ILE A 68 -12.38 -0.44 -2.60
C ILE A 68 -12.07 0.56 -3.74
N GLN A 69 -12.66 1.76 -3.68
CA GLN A 69 -12.38 2.91 -4.54
C GLN A 69 -11.43 3.96 -3.93
N LEU A 70 -10.79 3.74 -2.77
CA LEU A 70 -9.59 4.50 -2.42
C LEU A 70 -8.52 4.07 -3.41
N GLY A 71 -8.51 4.73 -4.56
CA GLY A 71 -7.39 4.70 -5.48
C GLY A 71 -6.10 4.90 -4.71
N ARG A 72 -4.98 4.39 -5.23
CA ARG A 72 -3.68 4.48 -4.56
C ARG A 72 -3.38 5.93 -4.12
N SER A 73 -3.82 6.91 -4.92
CA SER A 73 -3.65 8.33 -4.63
C SER A 73 -4.47 8.85 -3.43
N GLN A 74 -5.51 8.14 -3.00
CA GLN A 74 -6.39 8.59 -1.91
C GLN A 74 -5.95 8.07 -0.55
N LEU A 75 -5.15 7.00 -0.50
CA LEU A 75 -4.70 6.49 0.79
C LEU A 75 -3.89 7.58 1.54
N CYS A 76 -3.00 8.29 0.85
CA CYS A 76 -2.13 9.31 1.44
C CYS A 76 -2.89 10.51 2.06
N ILE A 77 -4.11 10.81 1.62
CA ILE A 77 -4.90 11.91 2.20
C ILE A 77 -5.67 11.49 3.46
N THR A 78 -5.85 10.19 3.68
CA THR A 78 -6.59 9.70 4.85
C THR A 78 -5.74 9.72 6.13
N PRO A 79 -6.34 9.92 7.31
CA PRO A 79 -5.62 9.77 8.58
C PRO A 79 -4.98 8.38 8.75
N TYR A 80 -5.65 7.34 8.27
CA TYR A 80 -5.14 5.97 8.31
C TYR A 80 -3.91 5.78 7.42
N GLY A 81 -3.94 6.31 6.20
CA GLY A 81 -2.79 6.26 5.29
C GLY A 81 -1.59 7.01 5.84
N ARG A 82 -1.78 8.17 6.47
CA ARG A 82 -0.69 8.88 7.18
C ARG A 82 -0.03 8.00 8.24
N ARG A 83 -0.83 7.31 9.05
CA ARG A 83 -0.31 6.39 10.07
C ARG A 83 0.41 5.19 9.48
N LEU A 84 -0.14 4.60 8.41
CA LEU A 84 0.49 3.49 7.69
C LEU A 84 1.82 3.91 7.06
N TYR A 85 1.87 5.10 6.47
CA TYR A 85 3.10 5.67 5.92
C TYR A 85 4.15 5.86 7.03
N SER A 86 3.77 6.45 8.17
CA SER A 86 4.65 6.63 9.31
C SER A 86 5.23 5.32 9.84
N ASP A 87 4.38 4.30 10.01
CA ASP A 87 4.81 2.97 10.46
C ASP A 87 5.76 2.32 9.44
N LEU A 88 5.48 2.49 8.15
CA LEU A 88 6.35 2.00 7.09
C LEU A 88 7.71 2.68 7.10
N LEU A 89 7.78 4.01 7.30
CA LEU A 89 9.05 4.72 7.46
C LEU A 89 9.84 4.20 8.66
N GLY A 90 9.20 4.10 9.84
CA GLY A 90 9.88 3.61 11.04
C GLY A 90 10.43 2.18 10.89
N ARG A 91 9.71 1.31 10.17
CA ARG A 91 10.18 -0.05 9.84
C ARG A 91 11.38 -0.05 8.88
N ILE A 92 11.37 0.85 7.89
CA ILE A 92 12.49 1.03 6.97
C ILE A 92 13.73 1.52 7.72
N GLU A 93 13.59 2.56 8.54
CA GLU A 93 14.67 3.12 9.33
C GLU A 93 15.23 2.10 10.32
N GLY A 94 14.36 1.37 11.03
CA GLY A 94 14.79 0.30 11.94
C GLY A 94 15.56 -0.83 11.23
N ALA A 95 15.09 -1.24 10.05
CA ALA A 95 15.80 -2.24 9.24
C ALA A 95 17.12 -1.71 8.68
N TRP A 96 17.19 -0.41 8.36
CA TRP A 96 18.40 0.24 7.89
C TRP A 96 19.48 0.33 8.98
N VAL A 97 19.10 0.76 10.18
CA VAL A 97 20.01 0.77 11.35
C VAL A 97 20.55 -0.63 11.60
N ARG A 98 19.67 -1.66 11.58
CA ARG A 98 20.10 -3.06 11.76
C ARG A 98 21.08 -3.51 10.68
N LYS A 99 20.86 -3.13 9.42
CA LYS A 99 21.79 -3.41 8.32
C LYS A 99 23.17 -2.82 8.63
N GLY A 100 23.23 -1.54 9.02
CA GLY A 100 24.48 -0.88 9.38
C GLY A 100 25.21 -1.54 10.55
N THR A 101 24.48 -1.97 11.60
CA THR A 101 25.05 -2.74 12.72
C THR A 101 25.67 -4.05 12.24
N LEU A 102 24.94 -4.84 11.44
CA LEU A 102 25.44 -6.12 10.91
C LEU A 102 26.66 -5.94 10.00
N GLU A 103 26.69 -4.89 9.18
CA GLU A 103 27.86 -4.54 8.36
C GLU A 103 29.08 -4.18 9.22
N SER A 104 28.87 -3.44 10.31
CA SER A 104 29.94 -3.13 11.28
C SER A 104 30.44 -4.39 11.99
N ASP A 105 29.55 -5.26 12.45
CA ASP A 105 29.91 -6.51 13.14
C ASP A 105 30.71 -7.44 12.21
N LEU A 106 30.31 -7.52 10.94
CA LEU A 106 31.04 -8.25 9.91
C LEU A 106 32.44 -7.68 9.65
N ALA A 107 32.58 -6.35 9.64
CA ALA A 107 33.88 -5.69 9.45
C ALA A 107 34.83 -5.91 10.65
N GLN A 108 34.29 -6.07 11.86
CA GLN A 108 35.07 -6.31 13.07
C GLN A 108 35.39 -7.80 13.31
N THR A 109 34.60 -8.71 12.75
CA THR A 109 34.79 -10.16 12.93
C THR A 109 35.91 -10.67 12.03
N ASP A 110 36.98 -11.20 12.61
CA ASP A 110 38.01 -11.91 11.85
C ASP A 110 37.44 -13.21 11.24
N SER A 111 37.21 -13.16 9.93
CA SER A 111 36.66 -14.28 9.16
C SER A 111 37.44 -15.58 9.27
N ALA A 112 38.75 -15.51 9.57
CA ALA A 112 39.59 -16.69 9.71
C ALA A 112 39.44 -17.36 11.08
N GLN A 113 39.09 -16.59 12.11
CA GLN A 113 38.97 -17.10 13.48
C GLN A 113 37.59 -17.74 13.74
N ASN A 114 36.52 -17.14 13.21
CA ASN A 114 35.14 -17.57 13.52
C ASN A 114 34.27 -17.64 12.26
N PRO A 115 34.45 -18.65 11.38
CA PRO A 115 33.71 -18.77 10.13
C PRO A 115 32.19 -18.97 10.34
N GLU A 116 31.78 -19.66 11.41
CA GLU A 116 30.37 -19.88 11.73
C GLU A 116 29.65 -18.58 12.10
N LEU A 117 30.28 -17.74 12.93
CA LEU A 117 29.73 -16.42 13.30
C LEU A 117 29.62 -15.52 12.07
N ASN A 118 30.66 -15.49 11.23
CA ASN A 118 30.64 -14.72 9.98
C ASN A 118 29.50 -15.17 9.07
N ALA A 119 29.33 -16.48 8.86
CA ALA A 119 28.22 -17.02 8.06
C ALA A 119 26.85 -16.65 8.64
N LEU A 120 26.68 -16.70 9.97
CA LEU A 120 25.45 -16.28 10.63
C LEU A 120 25.15 -14.78 10.39
N LEU A 121 26.15 -13.91 10.58
CA LEU A 121 26.01 -12.47 10.37
C LEU A 121 25.69 -12.14 8.90
N GLN A 122 26.34 -12.81 7.95
CA GLN A 122 26.05 -12.67 6.52
C GLN A 122 24.60 -13.09 6.20
N ASN A 123 24.13 -14.20 6.74
CA ASN A 123 22.75 -14.66 6.57
C ASN A 123 21.75 -13.64 7.13
N GLN A 124 22.02 -13.10 8.32
CA GLN A 124 21.17 -12.06 8.93
C GLN A 124 21.18 -10.76 8.13
N LEU A 125 22.32 -10.37 7.57
CA LEU A 125 22.44 -9.20 6.71
C LEU A 125 21.62 -9.38 5.43
N GLN A 126 21.74 -10.53 4.77
CA GLN A 126 20.94 -10.83 3.58
C GLN A 126 19.43 -10.81 3.87
N GLU A 127 19.00 -11.37 4.99
CA GLU A 127 17.59 -11.34 5.38
C GLU A 127 17.11 -9.91 5.66
N THR A 128 17.93 -9.11 6.33
CA THR A 128 17.63 -7.69 6.58
C THR A 128 17.51 -6.90 5.27
N ILE A 129 18.36 -7.17 4.28
CA ILE A 129 18.27 -6.58 2.93
C ILE A 129 16.97 -7.01 2.23
N ARG A 130 16.56 -8.28 2.32
CA ARG A 130 15.27 -8.74 1.76
C ARG A 130 14.08 -8.03 2.41
N ILE A 131 14.13 -7.82 3.73
CA ILE A 131 13.11 -7.08 4.47
C ILE A 131 13.06 -5.61 4.00
N LEU A 132 14.21 -4.95 3.85
CA LEU A 132 14.30 -3.59 3.30
C LEU A 132 13.70 -3.53 1.89
N ASP A 133 14.02 -4.49 1.03
CA ASP A 133 13.51 -4.55 -0.33
C ASP A 133 11.99 -4.71 -0.36
N LYS A 134 11.45 -5.53 0.54
CA LYS A 134 10.00 -5.69 0.72
C LYS A 134 9.35 -4.38 1.16
N PHE A 135 9.92 -3.66 2.13
CA PHE A 135 9.38 -2.38 2.58
C PHE A 135 9.51 -1.29 1.52
N ALA A 136 10.59 -1.30 0.72
CA ALA A 136 10.74 -0.41 -0.41
C ALA A 136 9.68 -0.61 -1.50
N LEU A 137 9.37 -1.87 -1.80
CA LEU A 137 8.26 -2.20 -2.68
C LEU A 137 6.92 -1.73 -2.11
N GLN A 138 6.70 -1.86 -0.80
CA GLN A 138 5.49 -1.35 -0.15
C GLN A 138 5.42 0.18 -0.21
N LEU A 139 6.53 0.87 0.00
CA LEU A 139 6.61 2.34 -0.06
C LEU A 139 6.34 2.84 -1.48
N ALA A 140 6.93 2.18 -2.49
CA ALA A 140 6.66 2.48 -3.89
C ALA A 140 5.19 2.22 -4.27
N LYS A 141 4.57 1.17 -3.73
CA LYS A 141 3.13 0.91 -3.91
C LYS A 141 2.24 1.90 -3.18
N PHE A 142 2.70 2.44 -2.05
CA PHE A 142 1.99 3.48 -1.30
C PHE A 142 1.89 4.77 -2.13
N GLY A 143 2.93 5.10 -2.89
CA GLY A 143 2.96 6.24 -3.79
C GLY A 143 3.57 7.48 -3.12
N LEU A 144 2.97 8.64 -3.35
CA LEU A 144 3.48 9.91 -2.83
C LEU A 144 3.34 9.99 -1.31
N ALA A 145 4.33 10.62 -0.67
CA ALA A 145 4.32 10.92 0.75
C ALA A 145 3.09 11.80 1.10
N PRO A 146 2.38 11.51 2.20
CA PRO A 146 1.33 12.40 2.67
C PRO A 146 1.88 13.79 3.04
N ASN A 147 1.09 14.84 2.76
CA ASN A 147 1.49 16.22 3.06
C ASN A 147 1.88 16.41 4.54
N GLY A 148 3.09 16.94 4.78
CA GLY A 148 3.62 17.23 6.10
C GLY A 148 4.23 16.03 6.83
N MET A 149 4.34 14.86 6.18
CA MET A 149 5.11 13.74 6.73
C MET A 149 6.61 13.95 6.50
N PRO A 150 7.47 13.48 7.43
CA PRO A 150 8.91 13.54 7.23
C PRO A 150 9.31 12.73 5.98
N ALA A 151 10.35 13.21 5.30
CA ALA A 151 11.05 12.42 4.30
C ALA A 151 11.90 11.35 4.99
N LEU A 152 12.29 10.32 4.24
CA LEU A 152 13.33 9.39 4.68
C LEU A 152 14.64 10.16 4.95
N GLN A 153 15.43 9.65 5.89
CA GLN A 153 16.80 10.10 6.10
C GLN A 153 17.59 10.04 4.78
N GLU A 154 18.51 10.97 4.55
CA GLU A 154 19.15 11.20 3.24
C GLU A 154 19.85 9.96 2.67
N ASP A 155 20.57 9.22 3.50
CA ASP A 155 21.25 7.97 3.16
C ASP A 155 20.27 6.87 2.75
N VAL A 156 19.18 6.71 3.52
CA VAL A 156 18.10 5.78 3.19
C VAL A 156 17.40 6.21 1.90
N ALA A 157 17.09 7.49 1.76
CA ALA A 157 16.47 8.03 0.57
C ALA A 157 17.33 7.78 -0.68
N ALA A 158 18.65 7.97 -0.60
CA ALA A 158 19.57 7.67 -1.69
C ALA A 158 19.56 6.19 -2.08
N TYR A 159 19.59 5.27 -1.11
CA TYR A 159 19.49 3.83 -1.37
C TYR A 159 18.17 3.49 -2.10
N PHE A 160 17.06 4.04 -1.63
CA PHE A 160 15.74 3.78 -2.22
C PHE A 160 15.60 4.41 -3.60
N MET A 161 16.10 5.62 -3.80
CA MET A 161 16.06 6.29 -5.11
C MET A 161 16.89 5.54 -6.14
N HIS A 162 18.08 5.07 -5.76
CA HIS A 162 18.93 4.28 -6.66
C HIS A 162 18.25 2.96 -7.08
N LYS A 163 17.67 2.22 -6.13
CA LYS A 163 17.13 0.87 -6.39
C LYS A 163 15.68 0.86 -6.86
N TYR A 164 14.87 1.84 -6.45
CA TYR A 164 13.42 1.86 -6.61
C TYR A 164 12.87 3.18 -7.15
N GLY A 165 13.70 4.21 -7.35
CA GLY A 165 13.26 5.53 -7.79
C GLY A 165 12.47 5.48 -9.10
N GLN A 166 12.93 4.69 -10.08
CA GLN A 166 12.18 4.49 -11.33
C GLN A 166 10.80 3.87 -11.10
N ARG A 167 10.68 2.88 -10.21
CA ARG A 167 9.38 2.26 -9.88
C ARG A 167 8.45 3.25 -9.21
N GLN A 168 8.96 4.09 -8.31
CA GLN A 168 8.20 5.13 -7.64
C GLN A 168 7.71 6.20 -8.63
N LEU A 169 8.58 6.68 -9.52
CA LEU A 169 8.21 7.65 -10.54
C LEU A 169 7.18 7.06 -11.51
N TYR A 170 7.37 5.82 -11.96
CA TYR A 170 6.39 5.13 -12.81
C TYR A 170 5.04 5.02 -12.11
N ALA A 171 5.01 4.59 -10.84
CA ALA A 171 3.78 4.48 -10.06
C ALA A 171 3.10 5.84 -9.85
N ALA A 172 3.87 6.92 -9.67
CA ALA A 172 3.36 8.27 -9.53
C ALA A 172 2.69 8.80 -10.81
N VAL A 173 3.10 8.30 -11.98
CA VAL A 173 2.45 8.61 -13.26
C VAL A 173 1.26 7.68 -13.53
N LEU A 174 1.40 6.38 -13.27
CA LEU A 174 0.35 5.39 -13.53
C LEU A 174 -0.85 5.55 -12.59
N GLY A 175 -0.63 5.82 -11.30
CA GLY A 175 -1.70 5.89 -10.29
C GLY A 175 -2.82 6.88 -10.65
N PRO A 176 -2.50 8.17 -10.91
CA PRO A 176 -3.51 9.15 -11.31
C PRO A 176 -4.26 8.77 -12.59
N LEU A 177 -3.59 8.10 -13.54
CA LEU A 177 -4.22 7.61 -14.77
C LEU A 177 -5.25 6.52 -14.47
N GLU A 178 -4.88 5.51 -13.66
CA GLU A 178 -5.78 4.45 -13.22
C GLU A 178 -6.98 5.03 -12.46
N ASP A 179 -6.76 6.00 -11.58
CA ASP A 179 -7.80 6.64 -10.79
C ASP A 179 -8.79 7.41 -11.66
N GLN A 180 -8.32 8.18 -12.65
CA GLN A 180 -9.22 8.88 -13.59
C GLN A 180 -9.96 7.91 -14.51
N TRP A 181 -9.33 6.80 -14.89
CA TRP A 181 -9.99 5.76 -15.68
C TRP A 181 -11.12 5.10 -14.91
N GLN A 182 -10.89 4.75 -13.64
CA GLN A 182 -11.92 4.18 -12.78
C GLN A 182 -13.06 5.17 -12.52
N LYS A 183 -12.74 6.47 -12.33
CA LYS A 183 -13.76 7.53 -12.24
C LYS A 183 -14.60 7.62 -13.52
N LYS A 184 -13.99 7.56 -14.70
CA LYS A 184 -14.71 7.53 -15.97
C LYS A 184 -15.71 6.37 -16.00
N LEU A 185 -15.24 5.15 -15.74
CA LEU A 185 -16.09 3.95 -15.77
C LEU A 185 -17.24 4.02 -14.75
N SER A 186 -16.97 4.50 -13.53
CA SER A 186 -17.99 4.60 -12.49
C SER A 186 -19.07 5.64 -12.84
N TRP A 187 -18.70 6.78 -13.42
CA TRP A 187 -19.67 7.78 -13.86
C TRP A 187 -20.45 7.35 -15.11
N GLU A 188 -19.82 6.64 -16.05
CA GLU A 188 -20.53 6.01 -17.17
C GLU A 188 -21.59 5.01 -16.67
N GLN A 189 -21.23 4.17 -15.70
CA GLN A 189 -22.16 3.24 -15.07
C GLN A 189 -23.28 3.98 -14.31
N ALA A 190 -22.95 5.05 -13.59
CA ALA A 190 -23.92 5.85 -12.84
C ALA A 190 -24.94 6.52 -13.76
N LEU A 191 -24.51 7.02 -14.92
CA LEU A 191 -25.40 7.62 -15.93
C LEU A 191 -26.31 6.60 -16.60
N ASN A 192 -25.85 5.35 -16.73
CA ASN A 192 -26.67 4.25 -17.25
C ASN A 192 -27.67 3.70 -16.21
N ALA A 193 -27.49 4.01 -14.92
CA ALA A 193 -28.37 3.53 -13.87
C ALA A 193 -29.74 4.25 -13.87
N LYS A 194 -30.81 3.51 -13.52
CA LYS A 194 -32.19 4.05 -13.45
C LYS A 194 -32.32 5.31 -12.58
N LEU A 195 -31.47 5.45 -11.56
CA LEU A 195 -31.45 6.61 -10.66
C LEU A 195 -31.13 7.93 -11.37
N ALA A 196 -30.27 7.92 -12.40
CA ALA A 196 -29.91 9.14 -13.13
C ALA A 196 -31.11 9.75 -13.88
N TYR A 197 -32.11 8.95 -14.24
CA TYR A 197 -33.34 9.44 -14.88
C TYR A 197 -34.28 10.15 -13.91
N LYS A 198 -34.24 9.83 -12.62
CA LYS A 198 -35.15 10.38 -11.61
C LYS A 198 -34.65 11.68 -10.99
N HIS A 199 -33.36 11.97 -11.09
CA HIS A 199 -32.72 13.11 -10.41
C HIS A 199 -31.85 13.90 -11.40
N PRO A 200 -32.38 14.95 -12.06
CA PRO A 200 -31.64 15.70 -13.08
C PRO A 200 -30.37 16.36 -12.52
N GLU A 201 -30.37 16.80 -11.27
CA GLU A 201 -29.18 17.37 -10.60
C GLU A 201 -28.06 16.34 -10.46
N TYR A 202 -28.40 15.10 -10.07
CA TYR A 202 -27.43 14.00 -9.97
C TYR A 202 -26.84 13.67 -11.33
N ARG A 203 -27.68 13.63 -12.38
CA ARG A 203 -27.25 13.42 -13.76
C ARG A 203 -26.29 14.50 -14.23
N ALA A 204 -26.64 15.78 -14.05
CA ALA A 204 -25.78 16.90 -14.42
C ALA A 204 -24.43 16.84 -13.69
N LYS A 205 -24.43 16.49 -12.40
CA LYS A 205 -23.21 16.26 -11.63
C LYS A 205 -22.37 15.12 -12.21
N ALA A 206 -22.98 13.98 -12.50
CA ALA A 206 -22.31 12.81 -13.08
C ALA A 206 -21.71 13.11 -14.46
N GLU A 207 -22.44 13.82 -15.34
CA GLU A 207 -21.95 14.26 -16.65
C GLU A 207 -20.76 15.22 -16.52
N ASN A 208 -20.81 16.16 -15.57
CA ASN A 208 -19.69 17.07 -15.31
C ASN A 208 -18.45 16.31 -14.82
N CYS A 209 -18.60 15.41 -13.84
CA CYS A 209 -17.49 14.61 -13.33
C CYS A 209 -16.90 13.68 -14.40
N LEU A 210 -17.74 13.06 -15.25
CA LEU A 210 -17.30 12.26 -16.38
C LEU A 210 -16.49 13.09 -17.38
N ARG A 211 -16.98 14.30 -17.71
CA ARG A 211 -16.30 15.22 -18.61
C ARG A 211 -14.92 15.61 -18.07
N GLN A 212 -14.82 15.94 -16.79
CA GLN A 212 -13.54 16.26 -16.14
C GLN A 212 -12.56 15.08 -16.20
N ALA A 213 -13.01 13.86 -15.91
CA ALA A 213 -12.16 12.67 -16.00
C ALA A 213 -11.67 12.46 -17.43
N ILE A 214 -12.56 12.53 -18.43
CA ILE A 214 -12.22 12.39 -19.86
C ILE A 214 -11.22 13.46 -20.32
N GLN A 215 -11.32 14.70 -19.83
CA GLN A 215 -10.40 15.78 -20.17
C GLN A 215 -8.98 15.56 -19.62
N GLN A 216 -8.84 14.93 -18.44
CA GLN A 216 -7.53 14.70 -17.81
C GLN A 216 -6.80 13.46 -18.34
N LEU A 217 -7.54 12.45 -18.81
CA LEU A 217 -6.97 11.17 -19.26
C LEU A 217 -5.88 11.32 -20.35
N PRO A 218 -6.02 12.17 -21.39
CA PRO A 218 -5.00 12.32 -22.42
C PRO A 218 -3.64 12.79 -21.89
N ASP A 219 -3.63 13.79 -21.01
CA ASP A 219 -2.38 14.33 -20.47
C ASP A 219 -1.68 13.32 -19.57
N LEU A 220 -2.45 12.59 -18.75
CA LEU A 220 -1.91 11.54 -17.89
C LEU A 220 -1.36 10.36 -18.70
N ALA A 221 -2.08 9.95 -19.75
CA ALA A 221 -1.64 8.87 -20.61
C ALA A 221 -0.44 9.27 -21.48
N LYS A 222 -0.33 10.55 -21.87
CA LYS A 222 0.86 11.11 -22.50
C LYS A 222 2.07 11.05 -21.57
N LYS A 223 1.94 11.50 -20.31
CA LYS A 223 3.02 11.39 -19.31
C LYS A 223 3.48 9.95 -19.11
N LEU A 224 2.54 9.00 -19.08
CA LEU A 224 2.87 7.57 -18.96
C LEU A 224 3.62 7.07 -20.20
N ALA A 225 3.18 7.46 -21.39
CA ALA A 225 3.84 7.09 -22.64
C ALA A 225 5.26 7.70 -22.75
N GLU A 226 5.45 8.94 -22.30
CA GLU A 226 6.75 9.62 -22.25
C GLU A 226 7.71 8.98 -21.24
N PHE A 227 7.17 8.45 -20.13
CA PHE A 227 7.97 7.70 -19.16
C PHE A 227 8.55 6.42 -19.77
N GLY A 228 7.78 5.74 -20.61
CA GLY A 228 8.21 4.54 -21.34
C GLY A 228 7.69 3.23 -20.73
N PRO A 229 8.43 2.11 -20.88
CA PRO A 229 7.97 0.81 -20.44
C PRO A 229 7.90 0.73 -18.91
N PRO A 230 7.04 -0.13 -18.35
CA PRO A 230 7.05 -0.41 -16.92
C PRO A 230 8.44 -0.91 -16.49
N PRO A 231 9.03 -0.40 -15.40
CA PRO A 231 10.24 -0.98 -14.83
C PRO A 231 10.02 -2.44 -14.39
N ASP A 232 11.09 -3.22 -14.29
CA ASP A 232 11.02 -4.62 -13.87
C ASP A 232 10.19 -4.79 -12.60
N GLY A 233 9.31 -5.80 -12.58
CA GLY A 233 8.45 -6.10 -11.42
C GLY A 233 7.30 -5.11 -11.19
N VAL A 234 7.07 -4.15 -12.10
CA VAL A 234 5.91 -3.25 -12.07
C VAL A 234 4.99 -3.56 -13.24
N SER A 235 3.71 -3.80 -12.94
CA SER A 235 2.71 -4.01 -13.99
C SER A 235 2.34 -2.69 -14.67
N GLY A 236 2.25 -2.70 -15.99
CA GLY A 236 1.68 -1.61 -16.75
C GLY A 236 0.14 -1.50 -16.61
N PRO A 237 -0.48 -0.53 -17.29
CA PRO A 237 -1.94 -0.45 -17.37
C PRO A 237 -2.53 -1.76 -17.91
N GLN A 238 -3.73 -2.11 -17.47
CA GLN A 238 -4.39 -3.39 -17.79
C GLN A 238 -5.72 -3.18 -18.52
N GLY A 239 -6.17 -4.21 -19.23
CA GLY A 239 -7.49 -4.25 -19.89
C GLY A 239 -7.74 -3.06 -20.82
N ASP A 240 -8.93 -2.47 -20.72
CA ASP A 240 -9.36 -1.35 -21.58
C ASP A 240 -8.52 -0.09 -21.39
N LEU A 241 -7.89 0.11 -20.21
CA LEU A 241 -6.99 1.23 -20.00
C LEU A 241 -5.71 1.06 -20.82
N ALA A 242 -5.17 -0.16 -20.91
CA ALA A 242 -4.03 -0.44 -21.78
C ALA A 242 -4.39 -0.13 -23.24
N ALA A 243 -5.55 -0.62 -23.70
CA ALA A 243 -6.04 -0.34 -25.05
C ALA A 243 -6.28 1.16 -25.28
N TYR A 244 -6.74 1.90 -24.28
CA TYR A 244 -6.91 3.36 -24.37
C TYR A 244 -5.58 4.09 -24.57
N VAL A 245 -4.56 3.74 -23.77
CA VAL A 245 -3.21 4.30 -23.90
C VAL A 245 -2.62 3.97 -25.27
N GLU A 246 -2.87 2.77 -25.79
CA GLU A 246 -2.39 2.33 -27.11
C GLU A 246 -3.12 3.00 -28.29
N ARG A 247 -4.45 3.19 -28.19
CA ARG A 247 -5.30 3.72 -29.29
C ARG A 247 -5.13 5.20 -29.54
N ARG A 248 -4.58 5.94 -28.59
CA ARG A 248 -4.44 7.38 -28.65
C ARG A 248 -2.95 7.73 -28.75
N PRO A 249 -2.35 7.67 -29.94
CA PRO A 249 -0.94 8.02 -30.10
C PRO A 249 -0.80 9.54 -30.05
N TRP A 250 -0.74 10.12 -28.86
CA TRP A 250 -0.39 11.53 -28.63
C TRP A 250 1.11 11.74 -28.88
N LEU A 251 1.61 12.39 -29.95
CA LEU A 251 1.01 12.87 -31.22
C LEU A 251 2.16 13.26 -32.18
N GLY A 252 2.76 12.26 -32.83
CA GLY A 252 3.88 12.38 -33.76
C GLY A 252 4.51 11.02 -34.07
N SER A 253 4.97 10.82 -35.32
CA SER A 253 5.48 9.54 -35.88
C SER A 253 6.49 8.73 -35.02
N PRO A 254 7.43 9.34 -34.27
CA PRO A 254 8.51 8.57 -33.62
C PRO A 254 8.04 7.59 -32.51
N ILE A 255 6.99 7.94 -31.76
CA ILE A 255 6.55 7.16 -30.58
C ILE A 255 5.87 5.84 -30.98
N ARG A 256 5.36 5.72 -32.22
CA ARG A 256 4.72 4.48 -32.71
C ARG A 256 5.68 3.29 -32.76
N GLN A 257 6.96 3.51 -33.04
CA GLN A 257 7.97 2.44 -33.08
C GLN A 257 8.27 1.87 -31.68
N PHE A 258 8.07 2.66 -30.63
CA PHE A 258 8.34 2.27 -29.26
C PHE A 258 7.28 1.30 -28.71
N PHE A 259 5.99 1.57 -28.96
CA PHE A 259 4.90 0.69 -28.53
C PHE A 259 4.84 -0.64 -29.29
N ALA A 260 5.28 -0.67 -30.56
CA ALA A 260 5.46 -1.92 -31.29
C ALA A 260 6.47 -2.86 -30.61
N ARG A 261 7.52 -2.32 -29.98
CA ARG A 261 8.48 -3.10 -29.18
C ARG A 261 7.90 -3.58 -27.84
N LEU A 262 6.98 -2.82 -27.25
CA LEU A 262 6.31 -3.21 -26.01
C LEU A 262 5.39 -4.44 -26.21
N LEU A 263 4.70 -4.51 -27.35
CA LEU A 263 3.90 -5.67 -27.75
C LEU A 263 4.76 -6.93 -27.97
N PHE A 264 6.00 -6.76 -28.41
CA PHE A 264 6.96 -7.86 -28.52
C PHE A 264 7.35 -8.38 -27.13
N TRP A 265 7.57 -7.48 -26.17
CA TRP A 265 7.91 -7.85 -24.79
C TRP A 265 6.77 -8.61 -24.08
N LYS A 266 5.52 -8.16 -24.23
CA LYS A 266 4.35 -8.83 -23.64
C LYS A 266 4.10 -10.25 -24.18
N LYS A 267 4.50 -10.51 -25.44
CA LYS A 267 4.46 -11.86 -26.03
C LYS A 267 5.56 -12.79 -25.50
N GLN A 268 6.73 -12.26 -25.14
CA GLN A 268 7.84 -13.07 -24.62
C GLN A 268 7.65 -13.52 -23.17
N THR A 269 6.96 -12.74 -22.34
CA THR A 269 6.70 -13.11 -20.93
C THR A 269 5.51 -14.04 -20.73
N ALA A 270 4.74 -14.32 -21.79
CA ALA A 270 3.56 -15.18 -21.77
C ALA A 270 3.80 -16.58 -22.37
N ALA A 271 5.02 -16.84 -22.86
CA ALA A 271 5.48 -18.13 -23.36
C ALA A 271 6.48 -18.74 -22.37
#